data_AF-A0A2A4VVN9-F1
#
_entry.id   AF-A0A2A4VVN9-F1
#
_cell.length_a   1.000
_cell.length_b   1.000
_cell.length_c   1.000
_cell.angle_alpha   90.00
_cell.angle_beta   90.00
_cell.angle_gamma   90.00
#
_symmetry.space_group_name_H-M   'P 1'
#
loop_
_entity.id
_entity.type
_entity.pdbx_description
1 polymer ?
#
loop_
_entity_poly.entity_id
_entity_poly.type
_entity_poly.pdbx_seq_one_letter_code
_entity_poly.pdbx_strand_id
1 'polypeptide(L)'
;MTIFDTTSQVEKLVQIGTPTFESFYPCLYLDVKSPGKASWILRYQLNGKRHQFKIGGYGKVHDELLDLEDAIKIAIDCRKKFNDGIDPKLDIDRQKQPKLITFDYCANKYLVKKRSKIKTAFMSSLSDFIVDNGEST
;
A
#
# COMPACT_ATOMS: atom_id res chain seq x y z
N MET A 1 -14.60 24.50 13.69
CA MET A 1 -13.13 24.61 13.50
C MET A 1 -12.87 24.34 12.04
N THR A 2 -12.23 25.26 11.33
CA THR A 2 -11.97 25.10 9.89
C THR A 2 -10.69 24.29 9.69
N ILE A 3 -10.53 23.64 8.52
CA ILE A 3 -9.32 22.88 8.18
C ILE A 3 -8.06 23.74 8.33
N PHE A 4 -8.15 25.02 7.97
CA PHE A 4 -7.04 25.97 8.10
C PHE A 4 -6.58 26.14 9.55
N ASP A 5 -7.53 26.34 10.49
CA ASP A 5 -7.22 26.47 11.91
C ASP A 5 -6.50 25.22 12.44
N THR A 6 -6.93 24.05 11.96
CA THR A 6 -6.35 22.76 12.34
C THR A 6 -4.92 22.61 11.84
N THR A 7 -4.64 23.01 10.60
CA THR A 7 -3.28 22.99 10.04
C THR A 7 -2.35 23.91 10.84
N SER A 8 -2.78 25.14 11.15
CA SER A 8 -1.97 26.06 11.96
C SER A 8 -1.71 25.53 13.37
N GLN A 9 -2.67 24.81 13.97
CA GLN A 9 -2.45 24.14 15.26
C GLN A 9 -1.39 23.03 15.15
N VAL A 10 -1.44 22.20 14.11
CA VAL A 10 -0.44 21.15 13.85
C VAL A 10 0.96 21.76 13.73
N GLU A 11 1.11 22.79 12.92
CA GLU A 11 2.39 23.50 12.73
C GLU A 11 2.95 24.03 14.06
N LYS A 12 2.09 24.66 14.87
CA LYS A 12 2.46 25.18 16.18
C LYS A 12 2.95 24.09 17.12
N LEU A 13 2.24 22.97 17.23
CA LEU A 13 2.64 21.86 18.10
C LEU A 13 3.99 21.28 17.68
N VAL A 14 4.19 21.12 16.38
CA VAL A 14 5.42 20.54 15.82
C VAL A 14 6.60 21.49 16.01
N GLN A 15 6.37 22.81 15.93
CA GLN A 15 7.39 23.81 16.20
C GLN A 15 7.79 23.86 17.68
N ILE A 16 6.82 23.81 18.60
CA ILE A 16 7.08 23.75 20.04
C ILE A 16 7.87 22.47 20.37
N GLY A 17 7.48 21.34 19.78
CA GLY A 17 8.20 20.08 19.90
C GLY A 17 8.05 19.38 21.25
N THR A 18 7.10 19.81 22.09
CA THR A 18 6.76 19.09 23.32
C THR A 18 6.14 17.73 22.96
N PRO A 19 6.61 16.62 23.56
CA PRO A 19 6.04 15.31 23.32
C PRO A 19 4.54 15.28 23.60
N THR A 20 3.75 15.05 22.56
CA THR A 20 2.27 15.11 22.60
C THR A 20 1.66 14.09 21.66
N PHE A 21 0.45 13.63 21.99
CA PHE A 21 -0.32 12.68 21.20
C PHE A 21 -1.76 13.18 21.06
N GLU A 22 -2.02 14.00 20.04
CA GLU A 22 -3.28 14.71 19.86
C GLU A 22 -4.09 14.16 18.69
N SER A 23 -5.42 14.19 18.79
CA SER A 23 -6.32 13.76 17.73
C SER A 23 -6.71 14.95 16.85
N PHE A 24 -6.58 14.79 15.54
CA PHE A 24 -6.86 15.83 14.56
C PHE A 24 -8.01 15.49 13.61
N TYR A 25 -8.31 14.20 13.48
CA TYR A 25 -9.42 13.68 12.70
C TYR A 25 -9.82 12.31 13.27
N PRO A 26 -11.05 11.80 13.06
CA PRO A 26 -11.41 10.45 13.48
C PRO A 26 -10.36 9.41 13.09
N CYS A 27 -9.91 8.64 14.08
CA CYS A 27 -8.85 7.64 13.96
C CYS A 27 -7.44 8.17 13.61
N LEU A 28 -7.25 9.49 13.41
CA LEU A 28 -5.98 10.11 13.07
C LEU A 28 -5.42 10.90 14.25
N TYR A 29 -4.16 10.62 14.57
CA TYR A 29 -3.43 11.23 15.67
C TYR A 29 -2.07 11.76 15.20
N LEU A 30 -1.63 12.85 15.79
CA LEU A 30 -0.29 13.40 15.63
C LEU A 30 0.54 13.01 16.85
N ASP A 31 1.64 12.28 16.62
CA ASP A 31 2.64 11.93 17.62
C ASP A 31 3.86 12.84 17.45
N VAL A 32 3.95 13.90 18.24
CA VAL A 32 5.10 14.82 18.26
C VAL A 32 6.15 14.24 19.20
N LYS A 33 7.39 14.07 18.73
CA LYS A 33 8.50 13.54 19.55
C LYS A 33 9.48 14.61 20.00
N SER A 34 9.77 15.56 19.13
CA SER A 34 10.73 16.63 19.34
C SER A 34 10.43 17.77 18.36
N PRO A 35 11.07 18.95 18.51
CA PRO A 35 10.87 20.06 17.58
C PRO A 35 11.12 19.63 16.14
N GLY A 36 10.16 19.91 15.26
CA GLY A 36 10.23 19.58 13.83
C GLY A 36 10.08 18.09 13.48
N LYS A 37 9.82 17.21 14.45
CA LYS A 37 9.68 15.76 14.26
C LYS A 37 8.36 15.25 14.82
N ALA A 38 7.43 14.94 13.92
CA ALA A 38 6.15 14.34 14.26
C ALA A 38 5.77 13.22 13.30
N SER A 39 4.85 12.37 13.70
CA SER A 39 4.37 11.27 12.87
C SER A 39 2.86 11.13 12.97
N TRP A 40 2.22 10.86 11.84
CA TRP A 40 0.80 10.55 11.77
C TRP A 40 0.58 9.09 12.13
N ILE A 41 -0.28 8.87 13.12
CA ILE A 41 -0.63 7.55 13.62
C ILE A 41 -2.13 7.33 13.39
N LEU A 42 -2.46 6.22 12.72
CA LEU A 42 -3.83 5.73 12.67
C LEU A 42 -4.09 4.81 13.85
N ARG A 43 -5.23 4.99 14.51
CA ARG A 43 -5.65 4.21 15.67
C ARG A 43 -7.11 3.80 15.51
N TYR A 44 -7.37 2.50 15.47
CA TYR A 44 -8.69 1.91 15.22
C TYR A 44 -8.90 0.64 16.04
N GLN A 45 -10.12 0.14 16.03
CA GLN A 45 -10.50 -1.12 16.67
C GLN A 45 -11.10 -2.04 15.62
N LEU A 46 -10.63 -3.28 15.58
CA LEU A 46 -11.11 -4.32 14.67
C LEU A 46 -11.25 -5.61 15.49
N ASN A 47 -12.40 -6.28 15.39
CA ASN A 47 -12.69 -7.51 16.13
C ASN A 47 -12.42 -7.40 17.65
N GLY A 48 -12.81 -6.27 18.26
CA GLY A 48 -12.59 -6.02 19.69
C GLY A 48 -11.15 -5.70 20.11
N LYS A 49 -10.19 -5.79 19.18
CA LYS A 49 -8.77 -5.52 19.44
C LYS A 49 -8.38 -4.15 18.93
N ARG A 50 -7.51 -3.47 19.67
CA ARG A 50 -7.00 -2.16 19.29
C ARG A 50 -5.75 -2.29 18.43
N HIS A 51 -5.75 -1.57 17.31
CA HIS A 51 -4.64 -1.53 16.37
C HIS A 51 -4.18 -0.10 16.16
N GLN A 52 -2.87 0.07 15.92
CA GLN A 52 -2.31 1.33 15.48
C GLN A 52 -1.09 1.12 14.59
N PHE A 53 -0.86 2.05 13.67
CA PHE A 53 0.34 2.08 12.85
C PHE A 53 0.65 3.50 12.35
N LYS A 54 1.92 3.75 12.03
CA LYS A 54 2.39 5.00 11.44
C LYS A 54 2.06 5.02 9.95
N ILE A 55 1.48 6.13 9.47
CA ILE A 55 1.19 6.33 8.04
C ILE A 55 2.13 7.31 7.34
N GLY A 56 2.79 8.20 8.09
CA GLY A 56 3.69 9.19 7.50
C GLY A 56 4.41 10.03 8.55
N GLY A 57 5.48 10.69 8.14
CA GLY A 57 6.14 11.72 8.93
C GLY A 57 5.53 13.10 8.66
N TYR A 58 5.66 14.01 9.63
CA TYR A 58 5.35 15.43 9.45
C TYR A 58 6.47 16.28 10.06
N GLY A 59 6.80 17.40 9.41
CA GLY A 59 7.85 18.32 9.84
C GLY A 59 8.99 18.43 8.82
N LYS A 60 10.22 18.66 9.30
CA LYS A 60 11.39 18.92 8.42
C LYS A 60 12.41 17.78 8.37
N VAL A 61 12.20 16.74 9.19
CA VAL A 61 13.21 15.71 9.50
C VAL A 61 12.87 14.35 8.89
N HIS A 62 11.79 14.23 8.11
CA HIS A 62 11.33 12.96 7.54
C HIS A 62 11.53 12.92 6.03
N ASP A 63 11.97 11.76 5.52
CA ASP A 63 12.14 11.51 4.08
C ASP A 63 10.80 11.48 3.33
N GLU A 64 9.74 11.02 4.01
CA GLU A 64 8.37 10.97 3.51
C GLU A 64 7.49 11.91 4.35
N LEU A 65 7.25 13.10 3.80
CA LEU A 65 6.36 14.10 4.39
C LEU A 65 4.93 13.85 3.95
N LEU A 66 4.02 13.86 4.92
CA LEU A 66 2.60 13.68 4.72
C LEU A 66 1.86 14.84 5.37
N ASP A 67 1.23 15.68 4.56
CA ASP A 67 0.47 16.83 5.03
C ASP A 67 -0.84 16.42 5.69
N LEU A 68 -1.44 17.32 6.47
CA LEU A 68 -2.68 17.03 7.21
C LEU A 68 -3.82 16.60 6.27
N GLU A 69 -3.97 17.26 5.13
CA GLU A 69 -5.05 16.94 4.18
C GLU A 69 -4.91 15.51 3.63
N ASP A 70 -3.71 15.11 3.25
CA ASP A 70 -3.45 13.77 2.73
C ASP A 70 -3.53 12.71 3.83
N ALA A 71 -3.07 13.04 5.05
CA ALA A 71 -3.28 12.18 6.21
C ALA A 71 -4.78 11.94 6.50
N ILE A 72 -5.63 12.96 6.32
CA ILE A 72 -7.08 12.84 6.43
C ILE A 72 -7.65 11.95 5.31
N LYS A 73 -7.21 12.10 4.06
CA LYS A 73 -7.63 11.22 2.95
C LYS A 73 -7.32 9.76 3.26
N ILE A 74 -6.10 9.48 3.74
CA ILE A 74 -5.69 8.12 4.14
C ILE A 74 -6.53 7.62 5.31
N ALA A 75 -6.86 8.47 6.29
CA ALA A 75 -7.73 8.11 7.41
C ALA A 75 -9.15 7.72 6.95
N ILE A 76 -9.72 8.46 6.00
CA ILE A 76 -11.02 8.16 5.39
C ILE A 76 -10.99 6.80 4.69
N ASP A 77 -9.95 6.53 3.90
CA ASP A 77 -9.86 5.27 3.18
C ASP A 77 -9.58 4.08 4.10
N CYS A 78 -8.77 4.26 5.14
CA CYS A 78 -8.59 3.26 6.18
C CYS A 78 -9.91 2.99 6.93
N ARG A 79 -10.73 4.02 7.14
CA ARG A 79 -12.05 3.89 7.75
C ARG A 79 -13.01 3.05 6.92
N LYS A 80 -13.01 3.22 5.60
CA LYS A 80 -13.78 2.34 4.71
C LYS A 80 -13.33 0.88 4.87
N LYS A 81 -12.01 0.63 4.79
CA LYS A 81 -11.44 -0.72 4.90
C LYS A 81 -11.84 -1.45 6.19
N PHE A 82 -11.68 -0.81 7.36
CA PHE A 82 -12.02 -1.50 8.61
C PHE A 82 -13.54 -1.65 8.83
N ASN A 83 -14.36 -0.75 8.27
CA ASN A 83 -15.82 -0.93 8.26
C ASN A 83 -16.21 -2.17 7.43
N ASP A 84 -15.45 -2.45 6.37
CA ASP A 84 -15.58 -3.67 5.56
C ASP A 84 -14.92 -4.91 6.22
N GLY A 85 -14.41 -4.78 7.45
CA GLY A 85 -13.73 -5.85 8.19
C GLY A 85 -12.30 -6.14 7.73
N ILE A 86 -11.73 -5.31 6.84
CA ILE A 86 -10.38 -5.46 6.31
C ILE A 86 -9.39 -4.72 7.23
N ASP A 87 -8.35 -5.40 7.70
CA ASP A 87 -7.26 -4.76 8.44
C ASP A 87 -6.36 -3.96 7.48
N PRO A 88 -6.35 -2.60 7.55
CA PRO A 88 -5.56 -1.78 6.63
C PRO A 88 -4.06 -2.02 6.74
N LYS A 89 -3.58 -2.36 7.94
CA LYS A 89 -2.15 -2.63 8.18
C LYS A 89 -1.71 -3.88 7.41
N LEU A 90 -2.48 -4.96 7.53
CA LEU A 90 -2.20 -6.20 6.81
C LEU A 90 -2.34 -6.03 5.30
N ASP A 91 -3.28 -5.20 4.84
CA ASP A 91 -3.44 -4.92 3.41
C ASP A 91 -2.20 -4.18 2.84
N ILE A 92 -1.70 -3.16 3.54
CA ILE A 92 -0.45 -2.46 3.15
C ILE A 92 0.74 -3.43 3.15
N ASP A 93 0.87 -4.26 4.19
CA ASP A 93 1.97 -5.22 4.29
C ASP A 93 1.90 -6.28 3.18
N ARG A 94 0.69 -6.73 2.80
CA ARG A 94 0.48 -7.66 1.67
C ARG A 94 0.88 -7.04 0.34
N GLN A 95 0.59 -5.76 0.11
CA GLN A 95 0.98 -5.07 -1.12
C GLN A 95 2.50 -4.93 -1.28
N LYS A 96 3.24 -4.86 -0.17
CA LYS A 96 4.71 -4.83 -0.16
C LYS A 96 5.34 -6.20 -0.44
N GLN A 97 4.61 -7.29 -0.20
CA GLN A 97 5.15 -8.63 -0.47
C GLN A 97 5.33 -8.84 -1.97
N PRO A 98 6.47 -9.41 -2.42
CA PRO A 98 6.62 -9.79 -3.81
C PRO A 98 5.53 -10.80 -4.16
N LYS A 99 4.91 -10.62 -5.34
CA LYS A 99 3.93 -11.60 -5.84
C LYS A 99 4.60 -12.97 -5.85
N LEU A 100 3.96 -13.94 -5.18
CA LEU A 100 4.44 -15.31 -5.13
C LEU A 100 4.66 -15.80 -6.57
N ILE A 101 5.91 -16.05 -6.92
CA ILE A 101 6.27 -16.65 -8.21
C ILE A 101 6.09 -18.16 -8.08
N THR A 102 5.18 -18.73 -8.85
CA THR A 102 4.99 -20.18 -8.88
C THR A 102 6.14 -20.84 -9.65
N PHE A 103 6.39 -22.12 -9.39
CA PHE A 103 7.34 -22.89 -10.19
C PHE A 103 6.99 -22.84 -11.68
N ASP A 104 5.70 -22.98 -12.02
CA ASP A 104 5.22 -22.91 -13.40
C ASP A 104 5.53 -21.56 -14.07
N TYR A 105 5.41 -20.46 -13.33
CA TYR A 105 5.78 -19.14 -13.84
C TYR A 105 7.28 -19.08 -14.17
N CYS A 106 8.13 -19.59 -13.27
CA CYS A 106 9.58 -19.67 -13.49
C CYS A 106 9.94 -20.59 -14.65
N ALA A 107 9.32 -21.77 -14.73
CA ALA A 107 9.53 -22.76 -15.77
C ALA A 107 9.12 -22.22 -17.15
N ASN A 108 7.93 -21.63 -17.27
CA ASN A 108 7.47 -21.00 -18.51
C ASN A 108 8.39 -19.84 -18.92
N LYS A 109 8.75 -18.96 -17.98
CA LYS A 109 9.68 -17.84 -18.26
C LYS A 109 11.04 -18.35 -18.74
N TYR A 110 11.54 -19.44 -18.16
CA TYR A 110 12.78 -20.08 -18.57
C TYR A 110 12.68 -20.69 -19.98
N LEU A 111 11.62 -21.45 -20.25
CA LEU A 111 11.37 -22.08 -21.55
C LEU A 111 11.22 -21.03 -22.66
N VAL A 112 10.48 -19.94 -22.42
CA VAL A 112 10.37 -18.81 -23.37
C VAL A 112 11.74 -18.20 -23.67
N LYS A 113 12.55 -17.93 -22.64
CA LYS A 113 13.90 -17.37 -22.81
C LYS A 113 14.84 -18.30 -23.60
N LYS A 114 14.66 -19.62 -23.48
CA LYS A 114 15.50 -20.63 -24.11
C LYS A 114 14.93 -21.20 -25.41
N ARG A 115 13.75 -20.77 -25.85
CA ARG A 115 13.01 -21.33 -27.00
C ARG A 115 13.84 -21.42 -28.28
N SER A 116 14.72 -20.44 -28.56
CA SER A 116 15.59 -20.45 -29.74
C SER A 116 16.79 -21.40 -29.64
N LYS A 117 17.14 -21.84 -28.42
CA LYS A 117 18.27 -22.74 -28.14
C LYS A 117 17.81 -24.18 -27.85
N ILE A 118 16.53 -24.36 -27.53
CA ILE A 118 15.92 -25.67 -27.38
C ILE A 118 15.60 -26.18 -28.79
N LYS A 119 16.49 -27.02 -29.32
CA LYS A 119 16.20 -27.83 -30.51
C LYS A 119 15.36 -29.02 -30.07
N THR A 120 14.04 -28.85 -30.03
CA THR A 120 13.15 -30.00 -29.81
C THR A 120 12.95 -30.72 -31.14
N ALA A 121 13.38 -31.98 -31.23
CA ALA A 121 13.15 -32.86 -32.38
C ALA A 121 11.66 -33.22 -32.59
N PHE A 122 10.77 -32.82 -31.68
CA PHE A 122 9.36 -33.24 -31.61
C PHE A 122 8.34 -32.18 -32.08
N MET A 123 8.78 -31.00 -32.56
CA MET A 123 7.87 -29.98 -33.10
C MET A 123 7.81 -29.94 -34.64
N SER A 124 8.36 -30.93 -35.33
CA SER A 124 8.21 -31.04 -36.79
C SER A 124 6.96 -31.82 -37.23
N SER A 125 6.12 -32.32 -36.30
CA SER A 125 4.99 -33.20 -36.67
C SER A 125 3.62 -32.78 -36.12
N LEU A 126 3.49 -31.58 -35.53
CA LEU A 126 2.19 -31.05 -35.05
C LEU A 126 1.73 -29.80 -35.79
N SER A 127 2.51 -29.30 -36.75
CA SER A 127 2.06 -28.31 -37.75
C SER A 127 1.17 -28.93 -38.84
N ASP A 128 1.03 -30.26 -38.87
CA ASP A 128 0.31 -30.96 -39.94
C ASP A 128 -1.14 -31.34 -39.57
N PHE A 129 -1.61 -30.98 -38.37
CA PHE A 129 -2.96 -31.34 -37.88
C PHE A 129 -3.91 -30.17 -37.64
N ILE A 130 -3.57 -28.97 -38.12
CA ILE A 130 -4.54 -27.88 -38.26
C ILE A 130 -4.64 -27.54 -39.75
N VAL A 131 -5.26 -28.45 -40.50
CA VAL A 131 -5.85 -28.14 -41.81
C VAL A 131 -7.36 -28.17 -41.63
N ASP A 132 -7.97 -27.05 -41.98
CA ASP A 132 -9.37 -26.78 -42.30
C ASP A 132 -10.45 -27.56 -41.55
N ASN A 133 -11.23 -26.83 -40.76
CA ASN A 133 -12.70 -26.90 -40.85
C ASN A 133 -13.28 -25.57 -40.40
N GLY A 134 -13.49 -24.67 -41.35
CA GLY A 134 -14.09 -23.38 -41.07
C GLY A 134 -14.31 -22.49 -42.27
N GLU A 135 -14.88 -23.00 -43.37
CA GLU A 135 -15.76 -22.22 -44.26
C GLU A 135 -16.44 -23.12 -45.30
N SER A 136 -17.77 -23.20 -45.21
CA SER A 136 -18.65 -23.49 -46.34
C SER A 136 -19.93 -22.71 -46.09
N THR A 137 -20.07 -21.65 -46.89
CA THR A 137 -21.28 -20.94 -47.37
C THR A 137 -22.57 -21.08 -46.58
#